data_AF-A0A9R1XJZ4-F1
#
_entry.id   AF-A0A9R1XJZ4-F1
#
_cell.length_a   1.000
_cell.length_b   1.000
_cell.length_c   1.000
_cell.angle_alpha   90.00
_cell.angle_beta   90.00
_cell.angle_gamma   90.00
#
_symmetry.space_group_name_H-M   'P 1'
#
loop_
_entity.id
_entity.type
_entity.pdbx_description
1 polymer ?
#
loop_
_entity_poly.entity_id
_entity_poly.type
_entity_poly.pdbx_seq_one_letter_code
_entity_poly.pdbx_strand_id
1 'polypeptide(L)'
;MEASNRNLKIAPEQTYWAPTNLTTTPEGEEKLMQKMQISIEKLKKSGFFAAFLNQIRNSEASFHFHRVTESEHKLKMVIYGIGSIESSKSSEVQLSLAILMKKEVDWIGDVEVFDPIISLTELKVIEELGCCVLSVNEWCQREAVNPILFFMPRVE
;
A
#
# COMPACT_ATOMS: atom_id res chain seq x y z
N MET A 1 10.80 35.35 -35.57
CA MET A 1 10.52 33.89 -35.66
C MET A 1 11.46 33.23 -34.66
N GLU A 2 11.12 33.33 -33.37
CA GLU A 2 11.96 32.80 -32.28
C GLU A 2 11.41 31.44 -31.87
N ALA A 3 12.23 30.41 -32.04
CA ALA A 3 11.91 29.06 -31.65
C ALA A 3 11.88 28.96 -30.13
N SER A 4 10.68 28.73 -29.59
CA SER A 4 10.43 28.40 -28.19
C SER A 4 11.18 27.13 -27.80
N ASN A 5 12.32 27.26 -27.12
CA ASN A 5 13.00 26.19 -26.41
C ASN A 5 12.11 25.72 -25.24
N ARG A 6 11.22 24.77 -25.51
CA ARG A 6 10.53 24.03 -24.46
C ARG A 6 11.56 23.09 -23.84
N ASN A 7 11.97 23.39 -22.61
CA ASN A 7 12.62 22.42 -21.74
C ASN A 7 11.73 21.17 -21.67
N LEU A 8 12.09 20.14 -22.44
CA LEU A 8 11.62 18.78 -22.22
C LEU A 8 12.15 18.39 -20.85
N LYS A 9 11.29 18.45 -19.82
CA LYS A 9 11.53 17.71 -18.58
C LYS A 9 11.59 16.25 -18.99
N ILE A 10 12.79 15.71 -19.10
CA ILE A 10 13.03 14.27 -19.25
C ILE A 10 12.34 13.65 -18.03
N ALA A 11 11.29 12.87 -18.26
CA ALA A 11 10.67 12.10 -17.19
C ALA A 11 11.78 11.24 -16.56
N PRO A 12 11.93 11.21 -15.23
CA PRO A 12 12.97 10.40 -14.60
C PRO A 12 12.83 8.97 -15.11
N GLU A 13 13.96 8.42 -15.56
CA GLU A 13 14.04 7.07 -16.09
C GLU A 13 13.47 6.10 -15.05
N GLN A 14 12.36 5.43 -15.38
CA GLN A 14 11.72 4.49 -14.48
C GLN A 14 12.73 3.40 -14.12
N THR A 15 13.22 3.44 -12.88
CA THR A 15 14.26 2.53 -12.44
C THR A 15 13.57 1.28 -11.91
N TYR A 16 13.77 0.15 -12.60
CA TYR A 16 13.35 -1.15 -12.07
C TYR A 16 14.01 -1.37 -10.72
N TRP A 17 13.19 -1.66 -9.72
CA TRP A 17 13.61 -1.98 -8.38
C TRP A 17 13.58 -3.50 -8.20
N ALA A 18 14.53 -4.01 -7.42
CA ALA A 18 14.59 -5.40 -7.00
C ALA A 18 14.64 -5.47 -5.46
N PRO A 19 14.11 -6.53 -4.84
CA PRO A 19 14.11 -6.69 -3.40
C PRO A 19 15.51 -6.66 -2.79
N THR A 20 15.60 -6.24 -1.52
CA THR A 20 16.87 -6.09 -0.78
C THR A 20 17.68 -7.39 -0.72
N ASN A 21 17.01 -8.54 -0.74
CA ASN A 21 17.62 -9.87 -0.80
C ASN A 21 17.04 -10.65 -1.99
N LEU A 22 17.87 -11.44 -2.67
CA LEU A 22 17.47 -12.24 -3.85
C LEU A 22 17.03 -13.67 -3.50
N THR A 23 17.13 -14.06 -2.23
CA THR A 23 16.80 -15.40 -1.75
C THR A 23 15.85 -15.34 -0.58
N THR A 24 15.03 -16.37 -0.45
CA THR A 24 14.05 -16.54 0.62
C THR A 24 13.94 -18.03 0.93
N THR A 25 13.50 -18.38 2.14
CA THR A 25 13.24 -19.76 2.56
C THR A 25 11.75 -19.93 2.85
N PRO A 26 11.16 -21.12 2.56
CA PRO A 26 9.76 -21.39 2.91
C PRO A 26 9.45 -21.16 4.39
N GLU A 27 10.40 -21.50 5.28
CA GLU A 27 10.27 -21.31 6.73
C GLU A 27 10.24 -19.83 7.12
N GLY A 28 11.01 -18.99 6.42
CA GLY A 28 10.98 -17.53 6.60
C GLY A 28 9.66 -16.92 6.14
N GLU A 29 9.16 -17.34 4.97
CA GLU A 29 7.87 -16.92 4.42
C GLU A 29 6.72 -17.32 5.36
N GLU A 30 6.71 -18.56 5.85
CA GLU A 30 5.70 -19.06 6.77
C GLU A 30 5.72 -18.29 8.10
N LYS A 31 6.91 -18.09 8.69
CA LYS A 31 7.05 -17.35 9.95
C LYS A 31 6.55 -15.92 9.81
N LEU A 32 6.91 -15.23 8.72
CA LEU A 32 6.47 -13.86 8.48
C LEU A 32 4.97 -13.79 8.18
N MET A 33 4.43 -14.75 7.43
CA MET A 33 2.99 -14.87 7.18
C MET A 33 2.21 -15.05 8.49
N GLN A 34 2.64 -15.95 9.37
CA GLN A 34 2.03 -16.15 10.68
C GLN A 34 2.07 -14.88 11.52
N LYS A 35 3.21 -14.16 11.53
CA LYS A 35 3.36 -12.87 12.20
C LYS A 35 2.33 -11.85 11.70
N MET A 36 2.16 -11.74 10.38
CA MET A 36 1.19 -10.84 9.76
C MET A 36 -0.26 -11.22 10.08
N GLN A 37 -0.60 -12.50 10.01
CA GLN A 37 -1.94 -12.99 10.35
C GLN A 37 -2.30 -12.69 11.81
N ILE A 38 -1.37 -12.90 12.75
CA ILE A 38 -1.55 -12.55 14.16
C ILE A 38 -1.78 -11.04 14.30
N SER A 39 -1.02 -10.20 13.59
CA SER A 39 -1.18 -8.75 13.63
C SER A 39 -2.54 -8.28 13.11
N ILE A 40 -2.95 -8.79 11.95
CA ILE A 40 -4.26 -8.53 11.34
C ILE A 40 -5.37 -8.90 12.30
N GLU A 41 -5.34 -10.10 12.88
CA GLU A 41 -6.37 -10.56 13.82
C GLU A 41 -6.40 -9.74 15.11
N LYS A 42 -5.23 -9.37 15.65
CA LYS A 42 -5.13 -8.51 16.82
C LYS A 42 -5.70 -7.11 16.54
N LEU A 43 -5.35 -6.52 15.40
CA LEU A 43 -5.84 -5.20 15.00
C LEU A 43 -7.35 -5.24 14.77
N LYS A 44 -7.86 -6.27 14.06
CA LYS A 44 -9.30 -6.46 13.80
C LYS A 44 -10.13 -6.49 15.08
N LYS A 45 -9.62 -7.15 16.12
CA LYS A 45 -10.28 -7.27 17.43
C LYS A 45 -10.10 -6.04 18.33
N SER A 46 -9.31 -5.05 17.92
CA SER A 46 -9.03 -3.87 18.73
C SER A 46 -10.20 -2.88 18.73
N GLY A 47 -10.41 -2.21 19.86
CA GLY A 47 -11.35 -1.08 19.95
C GLY A 47 -10.98 0.08 19.03
N PHE A 48 -9.68 0.26 18.76
CA PHE A 48 -9.18 1.23 17.79
C PHE A 48 -9.74 0.97 16.39
N PHE A 49 -9.60 -0.26 15.88
CA PHE A 49 -10.07 -0.59 14.52
C PHE A 49 -11.60 -0.50 14.43
N ALA A 50 -12.33 -0.93 15.46
CA ALA A 50 -13.77 -0.76 15.51
C ALA A 50 -14.20 0.71 15.44
N ALA A 51 -13.54 1.58 16.21
CA ALA A 51 -13.81 3.03 16.19
C ALA A 51 -13.44 3.65 14.83
N PHE A 52 -12.28 3.28 14.28
CA PHE A 52 -11.81 3.72 12.97
C PHE A 52 -12.78 3.33 11.85
N LEU A 53 -13.20 2.07 11.81
CA LEU A 53 -14.13 1.56 10.79
C LEU A 53 -15.49 2.25 10.91
N ASN A 54 -15.96 2.49 12.13
CA ASN A 54 -17.19 3.24 12.38
C ASN A 54 -17.10 4.68 11.82
N GLN A 55 -15.97 5.36 12.05
CA GLN A 55 -15.74 6.71 11.52
C GLN A 55 -15.69 6.72 9.99
N ILE A 56 -14.99 5.76 9.38
CA ILE A 56 -14.88 5.71 7.92
C ILE A 56 -16.23 5.41 7.26
N ARG A 57 -17.03 4.50 7.82
CA ARG A 57 -18.33 4.13 7.25
C ARG A 57 -19.41 5.20 7.46
N ASN A 58 -19.42 5.86 8.61
CA ASN A 58 -20.50 6.75 9.03
C ASN A 58 -20.17 8.25 8.94
N SER A 59 -18.99 8.61 8.44
CA SER A 59 -18.67 10.01 8.16
C SER A 59 -19.15 10.42 6.77
N GLU A 60 -19.27 11.74 6.57
CA GLU A 60 -19.44 12.34 5.24
C GLU A 60 -18.36 11.88 4.24
N ALA A 61 -17.20 11.40 4.73
CA ALA A 61 -16.14 10.87 3.89
C ALA A 61 -16.58 9.64 3.10
N SER A 62 -17.42 8.76 3.67
CA SER A 62 -17.96 7.59 2.95
C SER A 62 -18.73 8.02 1.69
N PHE A 63 -19.59 9.03 1.83
CA PHE A 63 -20.30 9.62 0.69
C PHE A 63 -19.34 10.20 -0.36
N HIS A 64 -18.28 10.88 0.07
CA HIS A 64 -17.28 11.40 -0.84
C HIS A 64 -16.48 10.31 -1.56
N PHE A 65 -16.14 9.21 -0.88
CA PHE A 65 -15.47 8.08 -1.51
C PHE A 65 -16.34 7.44 -2.58
N HIS A 66 -17.62 7.16 -2.28
CA HIS A 66 -18.57 6.63 -3.26
C HIS A 66 -18.79 7.57 -4.46
N ARG A 67 -18.78 8.89 -4.21
CA ARG A 67 -18.93 9.87 -5.30
C ARG A 67 -17.72 9.90 -6.21
N VAL A 68 -16.52 9.75 -5.66
CA VAL A 68 -15.26 9.78 -6.42
C VAL A 68 -15.05 8.47 -7.18
N THR A 69 -15.52 7.34 -6.67
CA THR A 69 -15.38 6.05 -7.34
C THR A 69 -16.31 5.85 -8.52
N GLU A 70 -17.31 6.73 -8.71
CA GLU A 70 -18.52 6.41 -9.50
C GLU A 70 -19.11 5.05 -9.02
N SER A 71 -20.27 4.59 -9.50
CA SER A 71 -20.91 3.40 -8.90
C SER A 71 -20.17 2.07 -9.17
N GLU A 72 -19.16 2.07 -10.05
CA GLU A 72 -18.55 0.85 -10.60
C GLU A 72 -17.04 0.70 -10.34
N HIS A 73 -16.33 1.77 -9.95
CA HIS A 73 -14.89 1.67 -9.68
C HIS A 73 -14.61 1.57 -8.18
N LYS A 74 -13.43 1.06 -7.83
CA LYS A 74 -12.93 1.10 -6.45
C LYS A 74 -11.65 1.93 -6.45
N LEU A 75 -11.39 2.64 -5.36
CA LEU A 75 -10.13 3.36 -5.16
C LEU A 75 -8.99 2.36 -5.12
N LYS A 76 -8.01 2.56 -5.99
CA LYS A 76 -6.72 1.91 -5.85
C LYS A 76 -6.00 2.55 -4.67
N MET A 77 -5.52 1.75 -3.72
CA MET A 77 -4.65 2.22 -2.66
C MET A 77 -3.20 2.03 -3.08
N VAL A 78 -2.38 3.05 -2.85
CA VAL A 78 -0.95 3.01 -3.15
C VAL A 78 -0.18 3.38 -1.90
N ILE A 79 0.59 2.44 -1.38
CA ILE A 79 1.35 2.59 -0.15
C ILE A 79 2.81 2.85 -0.50
N TYR A 80 3.32 4.02 -0.09
CA TYR A 80 4.73 4.37 -0.23
C TYR A 80 5.40 4.46 1.13
N GLY A 81 6.57 3.85 1.27
CA GLY A 81 7.38 3.98 2.48
C GLY A 81 6.85 3.18 3.66
N ILE A 82 6.31 1.98 3.41
CA ILE A 82 5.75 1.13 4.48
C ILE A 82 6.81 0.62 5.46
N GLY A 83 8.08 0.58 5.05
CA GLY A 83 9.19 -0.02 5.79
C GLY A 83 9.18 -1.56 5.77
N SER A 84 10.04 -2.16 6.58
CA SER A 84 10.17 -3.61 6.67
C SER A 84 9.14 -4.18 7.64
N ILE A 85 8.19 -4.96 7.14
CA ILE A 85 7.18 -5.66 7.94
C ILE A 85 7.80 -6.80 8.78
N GLU A 86 8.97 -7.29 8.38
CA GLU A 86 9.72 -8.28 9.15
C GLU A 86 10.36 -7.67 10.40
N SER A 87 10.99 -6.50 10.26
CA SER A 87 11.81 -5.89 11.33
C SER A 87 11.11 -4.75 12.10
N SER A 88 10.08 -4.13 11.54
CA SER A 88 9.36 -3.01 12.17
C SER A 88 7.94 -3.40 12.57
N LYS A 89 7.61 -3.18 13.85
CA LYS A 89 6.25 -3.37 14.35
C LYS A 89 5.27 -2.35 13.77
N SER A 90 5.74 -1.13 13.51
CA SER A 90 4.92 -0.06 12.92
C SER A 90 4.49 -0.47 11.50
N SER A 91 5.44 -0.89 10.68
CA SER A 91 5.23 -1.36 9.30
C SER A 91 4.25 -2.53 9.25
N GLU A 92 4.45 -3.51 10.14
CA GLU A 92 3.56 -4.68 10.27
C GLU A 92 2.11 -4.28 10.59
N VAL A 93 1.90 -3.36 11.54
CA VAL A 93 0.56 -2.89 11.91
C VAL A 93 -0.06 -1.99 10.84
N GLN A 94 0.73 -1.14 10.19
CA GLN A 94 0.28 -0.26 9.11
C GLN A 94 -0.18 -1.06 7.89
N LEU A 95 0.57 -2.09 7.49
CA LEU A 95 0.15 -2.99 6.42
C LEU A 95 -1.11 -3.78 6.83
N SER A 96 -1.17 -4.24 8.08
CA SER A 96 -2.37 -4.92 8.60
C SER A 96 -3.62 -4.03 8.52
N LEU A 97 -3.48 -2.72 8.79
CA LEU A 97 -4.57 -1.76 8.64
C LEU A 97 -5.02 -1.65 7.18
N ALA A 98 -4.09 -1.51 6.23
CA ALA A 98 -4.42 -1.44 4.81
C ALA A 98 -5.16 -2.70 4.31
N ILE A 99 -4.70 -3.89 4.72
CA ILE A 99 -5.35 -5.16 4.40
C ILE A 99 -6.77 -5.21 4.97
N LEU A 100 -6.95 -4.78 6.22
CA LEU A 100 -8.28 -4.76 6.84
C LEU A 100 -9.20 -3.74 6.18
N MET A 101 -8.68 -2.57 5.79
CA MET A 101 -9.45 -1.59 5.02
C MET A 101 -9.94 -2.20 3.70
N LYS A 102 -9.05 -2.81 2.91
CA LYS A 102 -9.43 -3.52 1.67
C LYS A 102 -10.53 -4.57 1.88
N LYS A 103 -10.54 -5.26 3.02
CA LYS A 103 -11.51 -6.31 3.35
C LYS A 103 -12.85 -5.77 3.87
N GLU A 104 -12.84 -4.66 4.59
CA GLU A 104 -13.99 -4.19 5.37
C GLU A 104 -14.71 -3.00 4.72
N VAL A 105 -14.12 -2.32 3.73
CA VAL A 105 -14.83 -1.30 2.94
C VAL A 105 -14.92 -1.71 1.47
N ASP A 106 -16.06 -1.42 0.86
CA ASP A 106 -16.39 -1.82 -0.51
C ASP A 106 -15.73 -0.93 -1.57
N TRP A 107 -15.39 0.31 -1.21
CA TRP A 107 -14.79 1.30 -2.09
C TRP A 107 -13.26 1.19 -2.25
N ILE A 108 -12.58 0.28 -1.56
CA ILE A 108 -11.13 0.01 -1.77
C ILE A 108 -10.96 -1.23 -2.64
N GLY A 109 -10.19 -1.07 -3.72
CA GLY A 109 -9.85 -2.13 -4.67
C GLY A 109 -8.46 -2.70 -4.41
N ASP A 110 -7.62 -2.61 -5.42
CA ASP A 110 -6.24 -3.09 -5.35
C ASP A 110 -5.40 -2.23 -4.39
N VAL A 111 -4.47 -2.90 -3.72
CA VAL A 111 -3.51 -2.28 -2.80
C VAL A 111 -2.13 -2.55 -3.39
N GLU A 112 -1.48 -1.50 -3.83
CA GLU A 112 -0.11 -1.54 -4.34
C GLU A 112 0.84 -0.99 -3.27
N VAL A 113 1.99 -1.62 -3.10
CA VAL A 113 2.96 -1.31 -2.04
C VAL A 113 4.32 -1.12 -2.65
N PHE A 114 5.02 -0.07 -2.23
CA PHE A 114 6.42 0.14 -2.58
C PHE A 114 7.19 0.69 -1.38
N ASP A 115 8.30 0.04 -1.10
CA ASP A 115 9.36 0.56 -0.26
C ASP A 115 10.68 -0.06 -0.72
N PRO A 116 11.75 0.74 -0.93
CA PRO A 116 13.02 0.22 -1.40
C PRO A 116 13.65 -0.84 -0.49
N ILE A 117 13.24 -0.92 0.78
CA ILE A 117 13.83 -1.85 1.75
C ILE A 117 13.14 -3.22 1.80
N ILE A 118 12.04 -3.42 1.08
CA ILE A 118 11.30 -4.70 1.05
C ILE A 118 12.22 -5.83 0.56
N SER A 119 12.34 -6.88 1.37
CA SER A 119 13.03 -8.12 1.00
C SER A 119 12.15 -9.04 0.15
N LEU A 120 12.76 -10.06 -0.48
CA LEU A 120 11.99 -11.02 -1.29
C LEU A 120 10.99 -11.84 -0.44
N THR A 121 11.34 -12.17 0.80
CA THR A 121 10.42 -12.81 1.75
C THR A 121 9.21 -11.94 2.01
N GLU A 122 9.43 -10.65 2.30
CA GLU A 122 8.36 -9.68 2.54
C GLU A 122 7.51 -9.47 1.29
N LEU A 123 8.12 -9.36 0.11
CA LEU A 123 7.41 -9.25 -1.16
C LEU A 123 6.41 -10.39 -1.34
N LYS A 124 6.86 -11.64 -1.22
CA LYS A 124 6.00 -12.81 -1.39
C LYS A 124 4.86 -12.84 -0.39
N VAL A 125 5.14 -12.52 0.88
CA VAL A 125 4.11 -12.49 1.92
C VAL A 125 3.10 -11.36 1.66
N ILE A 126 3.54 -10.19 1.22
CA ILE A 126 2.65 -9.07 0.85
C ILE A 126 1.75 -9.47 -0.32
N GLU A 127 2.29 -10.14 -1.33
CA GLU A 127 1.53 -10.64 -2.49
C GLU A 127 0.51 -11.72 -2.09
N GLU A 128 0.91 -12.69 -1.27
CA GLU A 128 0.04 -13.75 -0.76
C GLU A 128 -1.10 -13.18 0.13
N LEU A 129 -0.88 -12.02 0.77
CA LEU A 129 -1.90 -11.28 1.51
C LEU A 129 -2.87 -10.48 0.62
N GLY A 130 -2.71 -10.54 -0.71
CA GLY A 130 -3.59 -9.94 -1.70
C GLY A 130 -3.28 -8.48 -2.04
N CYS A 131 -2.04 -8.05 -1.80
CA CYS A 131 -1.49 -6.78 -2.26
C CYS A 131 -0.57 -7.01 -3.48
N CYS A 132 -0.14 -5.94 -4.16
CA CYS A 132 0.85 -6.03 -5.23
C CYS A 132 2.07 -5.21 -4.85
N VAL A 133 3.28 -5.78 -4.96
CA VAL A 133 4.51 -5.01 -4.73
C VAL A 133 4.98 -4.41 -6.04
N LEU A 134 5.21 -3.10 -6.07
CA LEU A 134 5.66 -2.42 -7.28
C LEU A 134 7.12 -2.79 -7.59
N SER A 135 7.37 -3.12 -8.86
CA SER A 135 8.70 -3.42 -9.39
C SER A 135 9.44 -2.20 -9.95
N VAL A 136 8.82 -1.02 -9.87
CA VAL A 136 9.38 0.24 -10.39
C VAL A 136 9.39 1.26 -9.26
N ASN A 137 10.54 1.90 -9.05
CA ASN A 137 10.59 3.08 -8.20
C ASN A 137 10.00 4.28 -8.94
N GLU A 138 8.79 4.63 -8.56
CA GLU A 138 8.07 5.77 -9.15
C GLU A 138 8.43 7.11 -8.51
N TRP A 139 9.33 7.13 -7.52
CA TRP A 139 9.76 8.35 -6.81
C TRP A 139 8.60 9.15 -6.20
N CYS A 140 7.50 8.49 -5.86
CA CYS A 140 6.24 9.12 -5.45
C CYS A 140 5.67 10.10 -6.50
N GLN A 141 5.98 9.91 -7.78
CA GLN A 141 5.54 10.76 -8.90
C GLN A 141 4.39 10.12 -9.72
N ARG A 142 3.67 9.18 -9.13
CA ARG A 142 2.55 8.52 -9.80
C ARG A 142 1.50 9.53 -10.25
N GLU A 143 1.20 9.51 -11.55
CA GLU A 143 0.07 10.27 -12.08
C GLU A 143 -1.26 9.61 -11.68
N ALA A 144 -2.14 10.37 -11.03
CA ALA A 144 -3.46 9.89 -10.61
C ALA A 144 -4.49 10.02 -11.74
N VAL A 145 -4.33 9.20 -12.78
CA VAL A 145 -5.26 9.14 -13.93
C VAL A 145 -6.63 8.57 -13.56
N ASN A 146 -6.69 7.79 -12.48
CA ASN A 146 -7.91 7.32 -11.84
C ASN A 146 -7.88 7.74 -10.36
N PRO A 147 -9.01 7.72 -9.66
CA PRO A 147 -9.02 7.92 -8.22
C PRO A 147 -8.09 6.97 -7.46
N ILE A 148 -7.11 7.54 -6.75
CA ILE A 148 -6.11 6.82 -5.97
C ILE A 148 -6.11 7.33 -4.53
N LEU A 149 -6.10 6.40 -3.57
CA LEU A 149 -5.79 6.67 -2.18
C LEU A 149 -4.29 6.44 -1.94
N PHE A 150 -3.53 7.52 -1.86
CA PHE A 150 -2.12 7.44 -1.44
C PHE A 150 -2.05 7.30 0.08
N PHE A 151 -1.49 6.19 0.56
CA PHE A 151 -1.20 5.97 1.97
C PHE A 151 0.31 6.06 2.19
N MET A 152 0.74 7.14 2.86
CA MET A 152 2.15 7.41 3.12
C MET A 152 2.38 7.41 4.63
N PRO A 153 2.50 6.22 5.26
CA PRO A 153 2.81 6.14 6.67
C PRO A 153 4.15 6.86 6.95
N ARG A 154 4.20 7.62 8.05
CA ARG A 154 5.45 8.29 8.44
C ARG A 154 6.49 7.25 8.86
N VAL A 155 7.71 7.48 8.41
CA VAL A 155 8.94 6.96 9.00
C VAL A 155 9.24 7.84 10.21
N GLU A 156 9.34 7.25 11.41
CA GLU A 156 9.94 7.92 12.57
C GLU A 156 11.46 8.03 12.41
#